data_AF-A0A926ZL85-F1
#
_entry.id   AF-A0A926ZL85-F1
#
_cell.length_a   1.000
_cell.length_b   1.000
_cell.length_c   1.000
_cell.angle_alpha   90.00
_cell.angle_beta   90.00
_cell.angle_gamma   90.00
#
_symmetry.space_group_name_H-M   'P 1'
#
loop_
_entity.id
_entity.type
_entity.pdbx_description
1 polymer ?
#
loop_
_entity_poly.entity_id
_entity_poly.type
_entity_poly.pdbx_seq_one_letter_code
_entity_poly.pdbx_strand_id
1 'polypeptide(L)'
;MSKEGRKRVKGIPVYWDELKSKRTLTLTDTAWECLGQKAERIGVSKSELIEALSRGVIPALTLEDLEVLGKRLRKSLPKSS
;
A
#
# COMPACT_ATOMS: atom_id res chain seq x y z
N MET A 1 12.88 -19.72 21.56
CA MET A 1 11.56 -19.11 21.88
C MET A 1 10.94 -18.63 20.59
N SER A 2 9.90 -19.32 20.15
CA SER A 2 9.33 -19.24 18.81
C SER A 2 8.53 -17.95 18.63
N LYS A 3 8.77 -17.23 17.52
CA LYS A 3 7.99 -16.05 17.10
C LYS A 3 6.50 -16.40 17.12
N GLU A 4 5.73 -15.65 17.89
CA GLU A 4 4.31 -15.86 18.13
C GLU A 4 3.53 -16.05 16.82
N GLY A 5 3.09 -17.28 16.58
CA GLY A 5 2.26 -17.66 15.46
C GLY A 5 0.83 -17.15 15.65
N ARG A 6 0.55 -15.89 15.28
CA ARG A 6 -0.83 -15.47 15.02
C ARG A 6 -1.31 -16.16 13.75
N LYS A 7 -2.07 -17.26 13.92
CA LYS A 7 -2.77 -17.93 12.81
C LYS A 7 -3.63 -16.89 12.08
N ARG A 8 -3.40 -16.72 10.77
CA ARG A 8 -4.28 -15.92 9.90
C ARG A 8 -5.67 -16.55 9.90
N VAL A 9 -6.61 -15.97 10.65
CA VAL A 9 -8.03 -16.34 10.60
C VAL A 9 -8.67 -15.58 9.43
N LYS A 10 -9.42 -16.30 8.58
CA LYS A 10 -10.10 -15.71 7.43
C LYS A 10 -11.10 -14.64 7.92
N GLY A 11 -10.84 -13.38 7.58
CA GLY A 11 -11.73 -12.25 7.88
C GLY A 11 -11.28 -11.33 9.02
N ILE A 12 -10.23 -11.68 9.78
CA ILE A 12 -9.69 -10.84 10.85
C ILE A 12 -8.36 -10.22 10.38
N PRO A 13 -8.20 -8.88 10.42
CA PRO A 13 -6.90 -8.26 10.19
C PRO A 13 -5.88 -8.87 11.16
N VAL A 14 -4.72 -9.31 10.67
CA VAL A 14 -3.67 -9.95 11.52
C VAL A 14 -3.21 -9.04 12.66
N TYR A 15 -3.41 -7.74 12.49
CA TYR A 15 -2.80 -6.69 13.31
C TYR A 15 -3.79 -5.83 14.10
N TRP A 16 -5.10 -5.90 13.83
CA TRP A 16 -6.08 -4.94 14.38
C TRP A 16 -7.32 -5.63 14.97
N ASP A 17 -7.76 -5.17 16.14
CA ASP A 17 -8.93 -5.69 16.85
C ASP A 17 -10.27 -5.15 16.31
N GLU A 18 -10.24 -4.31 15.27
CA GLU A 18 -11.42 -3.73 14.62
C GLU A 18 -11.98 -4.66 13.52
N LEU A 19 -13.29 -4.93 13.56
CA LEU A 19 -13.96 -5.72 12.53
C LEU A 19 -14.09 -4.93 11.22
N LYS A 20 -13.68 -5.57 10.13
CA LYS A 20 -13.84 -4.98 8.79
C LYS A 20 -15.31 -4.84 8.40
N SER A 21 -15.67 -3.66 7.94
CA SER A 21 -16.95 -3.41 7.26
C SER A 21 -16.76 -3.40 5.74
N LYS A 22 -17.78 -3.83 4.98
CA LYS A 22 -17.73 -3.77 3.51
C LYS A 22 -17.70 -2.31 3.04
N ARG A 23 -16.66 -1.94 2.30
CA ARG A 23 -16.50 -0.65 1.61
C ARG A 23 -16.23 -0.91 0.13
N THR A 24 -16.83 -0.11 -0.75
CA THR A 24 -16.67 -0.25 -2.21
C THR A 24 -15.75 0.85 -2.74
N LEU A 25 -14.80 0.49 -3.59
CA LEU A 25 -13.94 1.43 -4.33
C LEU A 25 -14.07 1.16 -5.83
N THR A 26 -14.17 2.21 -6.62
CA THR A 26 -14.11 2.14 -8.08
C THR A 26 -12.70 2.50 -8.53
N LEU A 27 -12.06 1.60 -9.29
CA LEU A 27 -10.66 1.74 -9.72
C LEU A 27 -10.56 1.40 -11.21
N THR A 28 -9.56 1.94 -11.89
CA THR A 28 -9.19 1.50 -13.24
C THR A 28 -8.50 0.14 -13.19
N ASP A 29 -8.53 -0.61 -14.29
CA ASP A 29 -7.90 -1.94 -14.37
C ASP A 29 -6.41 -1.89 -14.02
N THR A 30 -5.68 -0.94 -14.61
CA THR A 30 -4.26 -0.73 -14.31
C THR A 30 -4.02 -0.50 -12.81
N ALA A 31 -4.87 0.30 -12.16
CA ALA A 31 -4.72 0.54 -10.72
C ALA A 31 -4.96 -0.74 -9.90
N TRP A 32 -5.96 -1.54 -10.29
CA TRP A 32 -6.27 -2.81 -9.64
C TRP A 32 -5.14 -3.85 -9.78
N GLU A 33 -4.55 -3.94 -10.97
CA GLU A 33 -3.42 -4.82 -11.25
C GLU A 33 -2.17 -4.41 -10.47
N CYS A 34 -1.82 -3.11 -10.49
CA CYS A 34 -0.70 -2.58 -9.72
C CYS A 34 -0.88 -2.82 -8.22
N LEU A 35 -2.10 -2.65 -7.69
CA LEU A 35 -2.41 -2.97 -6.30
C LEU A 35 -2.20 -4.46 -6.01
N GLY A 36 -2.57 -5.33 -6.94
CA GLY A 36 -2.33 -6.77 -6.87
C GLY A 36 -0.85 -7.13 -6.78
N GLN A 37 -0.04 -6.62 -7.71
CA GLN A 37 1.40 -6.88 -7.74
C GLN A 37 2.10 -6.38 -6.48
N LYS A 38 1.72 -5.20 -5.99
CA LYS A 38 2.24 -4.65 -4.73
C LYS A 38 1.90 -5.55 -3.54
N ALA A 39 0.64 -5.99 -3.43
CA ALA A 39 0.17 -6.83 -2.34
C ALA A 39 0.86 -8.21 -2.36
N GLU A 40 1.03 -8.79 -3.54
CA GLU A 40 1.74 -10.06 -3.74
C GLU A 40 3.21 -9.97 -3.31
N ARG A 41 3.92 -8.91 -3.71
CA ARG A 41 5.33 -8.68 -3.35
C ARG A 41 5.57 -8.69 -1.83
N ILE A 42 4.60 -8.20 -1.05
CA ILE A 42 4.70 -8.17 0.42
C ILE A 42 3.90 -9.29 1.12
N GLY A 43 3.31 -10.22 0.36
CA GLY A 43 2.61 -11.39 0.90
C GLY A 43 1.29 -11.08 1.64
N VAL A 44 0.58 -10.03 1.24
CA VAL A 44 -0.71 -9.62 1.82
C VAL A 44 -1.83 -9.54 0.78
N SER A 45 -3.07 -9.42 1.24
CA SER A 45 -4.21 -9.17 0.35
C SER A 45 -4.25 -7.70 -0.09
N LYS A 46 -4.93 -7.39 -1.21
CA LYS A 46 -5.15 -6.01 -1.66
C LYS A 46 -5.80 -5.14 -0.55
N SER A 47 -6.76 -5.70 0.19
CA SER A 47 -7.43 -5.00 1.30
C SER A 47 -6.50 -4.77 2.50
N GLU A 48 -5.63 -5.72 2.83
CA GLU A 48 -4.60 -5.52 3.87
C GLU A 48 -3.56 -4.49 3.46
N LEU A 49 -3.20 -4.45 2.18
CA LEU A 49 -2.31 -3.40 1.67
C LEU A 49 -2.95 -2.02 1.84
N ILE A 50 -4.24 -1.85 1.49
CA ILE A 50 -4.96 -0.57 1.67
C ILE A 50 -5.01 -0.16 3.14
N GLU A 51 -5.35 -1.07 4.05
CA GLU A 51 -5.37 -0.82 5.51
C GLU A 51 -3.98 -0.45 6.05
N ALA A 52 -2.94 -1.17 5.62
CA ALA A 52 -1.58 -0.90 6.07
C ALA A 52 -1.05 0.45 5.57
N LEU A 53 -1.41 0.84 4.34
CA LEU A 53 -1.10 2.16 3.78
C LEU A 53 -1.87 3.26 4.53
N SER A 54 -3.17 3.11 4.74
CA SER A 54 -4.00 4.13 5.38
C SER A 54 -3.65 4.34 6.86
N ARG A 55 -3.20 3.29 7.55
CA ARG A 55 -2.76 3.34 8.95
C ARG A 55 -1.28 3.72 9.12
N GLY A 56 -0.57 4.00 8.02
CA GLY A 56 0.84 4.40 8.06
C GLY A 56 1.81 3.28 8.47
N VAL A 57 1.37 2.01 8.42
CA VAL A 57 2.24 0.86 8.69
C VAL A 57 3.21 0.60 7.54
N ILE A 58 2.75 0.85 6.32
CA ILE A 58 3.57 0.79 5.11
C ILE A 58 3.62 2.20 4.50
N PRO A 59 4.81 2.70 4.14
CA PRO A 59 4.92 4.00 3.49
C PRO A 59 4.28 3.96 2.10
N ALA A 60 3.52 5.00 1.76
CA ALA A 60 2.93 5.16 0.43
C ALA A 60 3.99 5.41 -0.66
N LEU A 61 5.14 5.98 -0.28
CA LEU A 61 6.26 6.31 -1.14
C LEU A 61 7.56 5.87 -0.48
N THR A 62 8.46 5.29 -1.25
CA THR A 62 9.85 5.04 -0.86
C THR A 62 10.73 6.26 -1.13
N LEU A 63 11.95 6.26 -0.60
CA LEU A 63 12.94 7.30 -0.94
C LEU A 63 13.27 7.31 -2.43
N GLU A 64 13.29 6.14 -3.08
CA GLU A 64 13.46 6.01 -4.52
C GLU A 64 12.30 6.65 -5.29
N ASP A 65 11.06 6.42 -4.86
CA ASP A 65 9.89 7.06 -5.45
C ASP A 65 9.96 8.59 -5.33
N LEU A 66 10.37 9.09 -4.16
CA LEU A 66 10.55 10.54 -3.92
C LEU A 66 11.64 11.12 -4.82
N GLU A 67 12.74 10.40 -5.06
CA GLU A 67 13.79 10.84 -5.96
C GLU A 67 13.28 10.97 -7.41
N VAL A 68 12.56 9.96 -7.89
CA VAL A 68 11.97 9.95 -9.24
C VAL A 68 10.97 11.09 -9.39
N LEU A 69 10.10 11.30 -8.40
CA LEU A 69 9.15 12.41 -8.39
C LEU A 69 9.88 13.76 -8.37
N GLY A 70 10.91 13.92 -7.55
CA GLY A 70 11.72 15.13 -7.51
C GLY A 70 12.41 15.44 -8.85
N LYS A 71 12.93 14.42 -9.55
CA LYS A 71 13.49 14.56 -10.90
C LYS A 71 12.43 15.01 -11.91
N ARG A 72 11.23 14.43 -11.87
CA ARG A 72 10.11 14.81 -12.75
C ARG A 72 9.66 16.25 -12.51
N LEU A 73 9.47 16.64 -11.24
CA LEU A 73 9.08 17.99 -10.86
C LEU A 73 10.10 19.03 -11.34
N ARG A 74 11.39 18.78 -11.14
CA ARG A 74 12.46 19.67 -11.63
C ARG A 74 12.48 19.82 -13.15
N LYS A 75 12.19 18.74 -13.89
CA LYS A 75 12.10 18.78 -15.36
C LYS A 75 10.88 19.58 -15.85
N SER A 76 9.80 19.61 -15.08
CA SER A 76 8.58 20.36 -15.43
C SER A 76 8.60 21.83 -15.02
N LEU A 77 9.57 22.27 -14.20
CA LEU A 77 9.69 23.68 -13.84
C LEU A 77 10.21 24.49 -15.03
N PRO A 78 9.62 25.66 -15.33
CA PRO A 78 10.16 26.56 -16.34
C PRO A 78 11.56 26.97 -15.93
N LYS A 79 12.49 27.01 -16.90
CA LYS A 79 13.83 27.56 -16.64
C LYS A 79 13.66 29.02 -16.27
N SER A 80 14.00 29.38 -15.04
CA SER A 80 14.17 30.78 -14.65
C SER A 80 15.19 31.40 -15.62
N SER A 81 14.75 32.42 -16.35
CA SER A 81 15.57 33.20 -17.28
C SER A 81 16.56 34.08 -16.54
#